data_AF-A0A6N4R119-F1
#
_entry.id   AF-A0A6N4R119-F1
#
_cell.length_a   1.000
_cell.length_b   1.000
_cell.length_c   1.000
_cell.angle_alpha   90.00
_cell.angle_beta   90.00
_cell.angle_gamma   90.00
#
_symmetry.space_group_name_H-M   'P 1'
#
loop_
_entity.id
_entity.type
_entity.pdbx_description
1 polymer ?
#
loop_
_entity_poly.entity_id
_entity_poly.type
_entity_poly.pdbx_seq_one_letter_code
_entity_poly.pdbx_strand_id
1 'polypeptide(L)'
;MAFAIVARRGKKLEPLILKELQAADGALALPELVKRVGLKDSFINRGKVIQAVAPMISRGEVVEIDDPKATIKNRLELKQFRLK
;
A
#
# COMPACT_ATOMS: atom_id res chain seq x y z
N MET A 1 -18.38 -15.04 -1.15
CA MET A 1 -17.73 -15.19 0.18
C MET A 1 -16.19 -15.00 0.18
N ALA A 2 -15.56 -14.37 -0.83
CA ALA A 2 -14.09 -14.19 -0.86
C ALA A 2 -13.56 -12.97 -0.07
N PHE A 3 -14.41 -11.96 0.17
CA PHE A 3 -14.01 -10.71 0.85
C PHE A 3 -13.59 -10.92 2.31
N ALA A 4 -14.19 -11.89 3.03
CA ALA A 4 -13.93 -12.10 4.45
C ALA A 4 -12.52 -12.65 4.75
N ILE A 5 -11.94 -13.44 3.84
CA ILE A 5 -10.59 -14.02 4.03
C ILE A 5 -9.52 -12.96 3.75
N VAL A 6 -9.75 -12.11 2.75
CA VAL A 6 -8.84 -11.00 2.41
C VAL A 6 -8.86 -9.93 3.51
N ALA A 7 -10.02 -9.62 4.08
CA ALA A 7 -10.16 -8.68 5.19
C ALA A 7 -9.38 -9.11 6.46
N ARG A 8 -9.34 -10.41 6.79
CA ARG A 8 -8.53 -10.92 7.92
C ARG A 8 -7.03 -10.78 7.70
N ARG A 9 -6.55 -10.90 6.45
CA ARG A 9 -5.13 -10.71 6.11
C ARG A 9 -4.76 -9.24 6.00
N GLY A 10 -5.66 -8.38 5.49
CA GLY A 10 -5.50 -6.93 5.46
C GLY A 10 -5.27 -6.33 6.85
N LYS A 11 -6.04 -6.78 7.86
CA LYS A 11 -5.88 -6.36 9.26
C LYS A 11 -4.50 -6.63 9.87
N LYS A 12 -3.75 -7.63 9.37
CA LYS A 12 -2.37 -7.89 9.82
C LYS A 12 -1.34 -7.06 9.07
N LEU A 13 -1.66 -6.65 7.84
CA LEU A 13 -0.78 -5.86 6.99
C LEU A 13 -0.83 -4.37 7.33
N GLU A 14 -2.00 -3.84 7.70
CA GLU A 14 -2.17 -2.45 8.15
C GLU A 14 -1.08 -1.98 9.14
N PRO A 15 -0.88 -2.63 10.31
CA PRO A 15 0.13 -2.17 11.26
C PRO A 15 1.58 -2.34 10.75
N LEU A 16 1.84 -3.31 9.88
CA LEU A 16 3.15 -3.47 9.24
C LEU A 16 3.42 -2.34 8.25
N ILE A 17 2.41 -1.99 7.44
CA ILE A 17 2.50 -0.92 6.45
C ILE A 17 2.73 0.43 7.14
N LEU A 18 2.01 0.73 8.22
CA LEU A 18 2.25 1.94 9.01
C LEU A 18 3.68 1.99 9.56
N LYS A 19 4.16 0.88 10.13
CA LYS A 19 5.50 0.81 10.70
C LYS A 19 6.57 1.06 9.63
N GLU A 20 6.42 0.46 8.45
CA GLU A 20 7.36 0.66 7.34
C GLU A 20 7.28 2.08 6.77
N LEU A 21 6.08 2.66 6.66
CA LEU A 21 5.90 4.05 6.26
C LEU A 21 6.54 5.02 7.26
N GLN A 22 6.38 4.79 8.57
CA GLN A 22 7.02 5.58 9.62
C GLN A 22 8.54 5.44 9.59
N ALA A 23 9.05 4.24 9.29
CA ALA A 23 10.48 3.97 9.20
C ALA A 23 11.14 4.55 7.94
N ALA A 24 10.37 4.92 6.91
CA ALA A 24 10.87 5.47 5.65
C ALA A 24 10.57 6.99 5.51
N ASP A 25 10.66 7.73 6.62
CA ASP A 25 10.43 9.18 6.67
C ASP A 25 9.05 9.62 6.15
N GLY A 26 8.08 8.69 6.21
CA GLY A 26 6.70 8.96 5.86
C GLY A 26 6.39 8.96 4.37
N ALA A 27 7.27 8.54 3.46
CA ALA A 27 6.94 8.43 2.03
C ALA A 27 7.52 7.15 1.42
N LEU A 28 6.70 6.35 0.73
CA LEU A 28 7.12 5.06 0.21
C LEU A 28 6.36 4.69 -1.07
N ALA A 29 7.08 4.23 -2.08
CA ALA A 29 6.46 3.70 -3.30
C ALA A 29 5.77 2.36 -3.03
N LEU A 30 4.67 2.08 -3.71
CA LEU A 30 3.93 0.81 -3.61
C LEU A 30 4.84 -0.44 -3.78
N PRO A 31 5.71 -0.56 -4.80
CA PRO A 31 6.58 -1.73 -4.93
C PRO A 31 7.59 -1.87 -3.79
N GLU A 32 8.10 -0.76 -3.26
CA GLU A 32 9.00 -0.78 -2.11
C GLU A 32 8.27 -1.15 -0.83
N LEU A 33 7.05 -0.64 -0.65
CA LEU A 33 6.21 -0.96 0.49
C LEU A 33 5.87 -2.45 0.51
N VAL A 34 5.54 -3.04 -0.64
CA VAL A 34 5.31 -4.48 -0.81
C VAL A 34 6.55 -5.29 -0.41
N LYS A 35 7.75 -4.87 -0.83
CA LYS A 35 9.00 -5.55 -0.47
C LYS A 35 9.29 -5.44 1.03
N ARG A 36 9.10 -4.26 1.61
CA ARG A 36 9.36 -3.97 3.03
C ARG A 36 8.44 -4.74 3.97
N VAL A 37 7.17 -4.92 3.60
CA VAL A 37 6.26 -5.81 4.35
C VAL A 37 6.54 -7.31 4.15
N GLY A 38 7.64 -7.66 3.46
CA GLY A 38 8.10 -9.04 3.27
C GLY A 38 7.38 -9.80 2.15
N LEU A 39 6.67 -9.10 1.26
CA LEU A 39 5.99 -9.72 0.12
C LEU A 39 6.84 -9.61 -1.15
N LYS A 40 6.79 -10.65 -1.98
CA LYS A 40 7.37 -10.58 -3.33
C LYS A 40 6.59 -9.56 -4.15
N ASP A 41 7.32 -8.63 -4.75
CA ASP A 41 6.78 -7.65 -5.68
C ASP A 41 6.07 -8.37 -6.84
N SER A 42 4.75 -8.27 -6.86
CA SER A 42 3.89 -8.91 -7.84
C SER A 42 2.54 -8.20 -7.84
N PHE A 43 1.86 -8.21 -8.99
CA PHE A 43 0.59 -7.52 -9.18
C PHE A 43 -0.46 -7.87 -8.10
N ILE A 44 -0.57 -9.16 -7.76
CA ILE A 44 -1.49 -9.65 -6.73
C ILE A 44 -1.15 -9.09 -5.35
N ASN A 45 0.14 -9.05 -4.98
CA ASN A 45 0.56 -8.54 -3.67
C ASN A 45 0.48 -7.02 -3.58
N ARG A 46 0.76 -6.29 -4.67
CA ARG A 46 0.49 -4.85 -4.77
C ARG A 46 -0.99 -4.55 -4.53
N GLY A 47 -1.89 -5.32 -5.15
CA GLY A 47 -3.33 -5.21 -4.92
C GLY A 47 -3.74 -5.46 -3.46
N LYS A 48 -3.11 -6.42 -2.77
CA LYS A 48 -3.34 -6.66 -1.33
C LYS A 48 -2.88 -5.48 -0.45
N VAL A 49 -1.72 -4.90 -0.76
CA VAL A 49 -1.20 -3.74 -0.03
C VAL A 49 -2.12 -2.54 -0.25
N ILE A 50 -2.57 -2.27 -1.48
CA ILE A 50 -3.56 -1.22 -1.74
C ILE A 50 -4.84 -1.44 -0.92
N GLN A 51 -5.37 -2.66 -0.89
CA GLN A 51 -6.57 -2.97 -0.11
C GLN A 51 -6.35 -2.79 1.40
N ALA A 52 -5.14 -3.06 1.90
CA ALA A 52 -4.78 -2.82 3.29
C ALA A 52 -4.58 -1.32 3.59
N VAL A 53 -4.08 -0.54 2.63
CA VAL A 53 -3.89 0.92 2.77
C VAL A 53 -5.20 1.70 2.61
N ALA A 54 -6.15 1.21 1.82
CA ALA A 54 -7.45 1.84 1.59
C ALA A 54 -8.18 2.32 2.87
N PRO A 55 -8.34 1.51 3.94
CA PRO A 55 -8.93 2.00 5.18
C PRO A 55 -8.08 3.08 5.87
N MET A 56 -6.75 3.07 5.71
CA MET A 56 -5.84 4.08 6.29
C MET A 56 -5.94 5.42 5.57
N ILE A 57 -6.11 5.38 4.24
CA ILE A 57 -6.43 6.56 3.43
C ILE A 57 -7.80 7.11 3.84
N SER A 58 -8.80 6.23 4.00
CA SER A 58 -10.13 6.64 4.44
C SER A 58 -10.15 7.27 5.84
N ARG A 59 -9.21 6.88 6.71
CA ARG A 59 -9.00 7.48 8.05
C ARG A 59 -8.16 8.77 8.00
N GLY A 60 -7.53 9.08 6.87
CA GLY A 60 -6.67 10.25 6.70
C GLY A 60 -5.25 10.08 7.28
N GLU A 61 -4.86 8.85 7.64
CA GLU A 61 -3.51 8.52 8.15
C GLU A 61 -2.48 8.48 7.01
N VAL A 62 -2.91 8.06 5.83
CA VAL A 62 -2.06 7.91 4.63
C VAL A 62 -2.66 8.70 3.48
N VAL A 63 -1.82 9.41 2.74
CA VAL A 63 -2.16 10.10 1.50
C VAL A 63 -1.60 9.31 0.33
N GLU A 64 -2.46 9.06 -0.64
CA GLU A 64 -2.05 8.47 -1.91
C GLU A 64 -1.55 9.58 -2.85
N ILE A 65 -0.32 9.44 -3.33
CA ILE A 65 0.28 10.33 -4.31
C ILE A 65 0.35 9.55 -5.62
N ASP A 66 -0.55 9.87 -6.54
CA ASP A 66 -0.48 9.44 -7.93
C ASP A 66 0.42 10.40 -8.71
N ASP A 67 1.34 9.87 -9.51
CA ASP A 67 2.13 10.67 -10.45
C ASP A 67 1.24 11.10 -11.64
N PRO A 68 1.18 12.39 -12.01
CA PRO A 68 0.35 12.87 -13.13
C PRO A 68 0.79 12.31 -14.49
N LYS A 69 2.00 11.75 -14.61
CA LYS A 69 2.51 11.08 -15.81
C LYS A 69 2.25 9.57 -15.81
N ALA A 70 1.57 9.04 -14.80
CA ALA A 70 1.28 7.62 -14.71
C ALA A 70 0.32 7.17 -15.82
N THR A 71 0.80 6.25 -16.67
CA THR A 71 -0.07 5.52 -17.61
C THR A 71 -0.73 4.32 -16.91
N ILE A 72 -1.83 3.79 -17.46
CA ILE A 72 -2.55 2.62 -16.89
C ILE A 72 -1.60 1.45 -16.60
N LYS A 73 -0.54 1.28 -17.41
CA LYS A 73 0.46 0.22 -17.26
C LYS A 73 1.43 0.44 -16.11
N ASN A 74 1.81 1.69 -15.82
CA ASN A 74 2.86 2.03 -14.85
C ASN A 74 2.31 2.66 -13.56
N ARG A 75 0.99 2.86 -13.47
CA ARG A 75 0.35 3.51 -12.32
C ARG A 75 0.69 2.84 -11.01
N LEU A 76 0.71 1.51 -10.96
CA LEU A 76 1.07 0.77 -9.74
C LEU A 76 2.56 0.80 -9.40
N GLU A 77 3.41 1.21 -10.32
CA GLU A 77 4.86 1.37 -10.10
C GLU A 77 5.18 2.76 -9.57
N LEU A 78 4.46 3.76 -10.08
CA LEU A 78 4.64 5.17 -9.72
C LEU A 78 3.80 5.58 -8.51
N LYS A 79 2.92 4.70 -8.03
CA LYS A 79 2.05 4.97 -6.89
C LYS A 79 2.86 5.11 -5.62
N GLN A 80 2.70 6.22 -4.91
CA GLN A 80 3.37 6.46 -3.64
C GLN A 80 2.33 6.64 -2.53
N PHE A 81 2.71 6.23 -1.33
CA PHE A 81 1.94 6.42 -0.11
C PHE A 81 2.76 7.27 0.83
N ARG A 82 2.13 8.31 1.37
CA ARG A 82 2.76 9.22 2.31
C ARG A 82 1.98 9.26 3.61
N LEU A 83 2.64 9.22 4.76
CA LEU A 83 2.00 9.53 6.03
C LEU A 83 1.69 11.03 6.09
N LYS A 84 0.50 11.34 6.60
CA LYS A 84 0.10 12.72 6.85
C LYS A 84 0.73 13.25 8.13
#